data_AF-A0A3N0ZKT7-F1
#
_entry.id   AF-A0A3N0ZKT7-F1
#
_cell.length_a   1.000
_cell.length_b   1.000
_cell.length_c   1.000
_cell.angle_alpha   90.00
_cell.angle_beta   90.00
_cell.angle_gamma   90.00
#
_symmetry.space_group_name_H-M   'P 1'
#
loop_
_entity.id
_entity.type
_entity.pdbx_description
1 polymer ?
#
loop_
_entity_poly.entity_id
_entity_poly.type
_entity_poly.pdbx_seq_one_letter_code
_entity_poly.pdbx_strand_id
1 'polypeptide(L)'
;MDVLLSFLVFVCSYFAMEFVAWFTHKYIMHGFLWILHKDHHTNENKGFIQKNDTFFLIFALPGAFLTIWGALHTFNLLFWAGLGITFYGLTYFLLHEVYIHRRFNWLKNIDHPYFVALRKAHRVHHKYIQKTPGENFGLLLFPLKYYVEAKKTIK
;
A
#
# COMPACT_ATOMS: atom_id res chain seq x y z
N MET A 1 -11.29 26.29 -11.16
CA MET A 1 -11.89 25.03 -10.67
C MET A 1 -12.20 25.19 -9.20
N ASP A 2 -13.28 24.58 -8.73
CA ASP A 2 -13.68 24.62 -7.32
C ASP A 2 -12.65 23.88 -6.44
N VAL A 3 -12.06 24.61 -5.48
CA VAL A 3 -11.01 24.09 -4.59
C VAL A 3 -11.55 22.96 -3.70
N LEU A 4 -12.79 23.07 -3.22
CA LEU A 4 -13.41 22.04 -2.39
C LEU A 4 -13.60 20.76 -3.21
N LEU A 5 -14.08 20.88 -4.45
CA LEU A 5 -14.23 19.73 -5.33
C LEU A 5 -12.89 19.05 -5.64
N SER A 6 -11.86 19.83 -5.97
CA SER A 6 -10.50 19.33 -6.20
C SER A 6 -9.95 18.58 -4.97
N PHE A 7 -10.14 19.14 -3.78
CA PHE A 7 -9.70 18.51 -2.53
C PHE A 7 -10.47 17.21 -2.25
N LEU A 8 -11.78 17.20 -2.46
CA LEU A 8 -12.60 15.99 -2.31
C LEU A 8 -12.17 14.89 -3.29
N VAL A 9 -11.90 15.24 -4.55
CA VAL A 9 -11.40 14.28 -5.54
C VAL A 9 -10.06 13.69 -5.10
N PHE A 10 -9.12 14.52 -4.63
CA PHE A 10 -7.85 14.04 -4.09
C PHE A 10 -8.04 13.06 -2.93
N VAL A 11 -8.84 13.43 -1.91
CA VAL A 11 -9.08 12.61 -0.72
C VAL A 11 -9.78 11.31 -1.06
N CYS A 12 -10.84 11.37 -1.89
CA CYS A 12 -11.57 10.20 -2.34
C CYS A 12 -10.68 9.26 -3.14
N SER A 13 -9.88 9.77 -4.08
CA SER A 13 -8.94 8.95 -4.85
C SER A 13 -7.90 8.29 -3.96
N TYR A 14 -7.35 9.02 -2.97
CA TYR A 14 -6.41 8.46 -2.00
C TYR A 14 -6.99 7.28 -1.21
N PHE A 15 -8.19 7.44 -0.62
CA PHE A 15 -8.79 6.36 0.17
C PHE A 15 -9.37 5.23 -0.70
N ALA A 16 -9.86 5.53 -1.90
CA ALA A 16 -10.30 4.51 -2.85
C ALA A 16 -9.16 3.54 -3.21
N MET A 17 -7.92 4.02 -3.25
CA MET A 17 -6.76 3.19 -3.52
C MET A 17 -6.52 2.09 -2.49
N GLU A 18 -6.98 2.23 -1.24
CA GLU A 18 -6.92 1.11 -0.28
C GLU A 18 -7.74 -0.09 -0.74
N PHE A 19 -8.92 0.15 -1.31
CA PHE A 19 -9.75 -0.92 -1.87
C PHE A 19 -9.12 -1.52 -3.14
N VAL A 20 -8.54 -0.68 -3.99
CA VAL A 20 -7.81 -1.12 -5.19
C VAL A 20 -6.61 -1.98 -4.81
N ALA A 21 -5.82 -1.54 -3.82
CA ALA A 21 -4.66 -2.26 -3.33
C ALA A 21 -5.07 -3.58 -2.70
N TRP A 22 -6.07 -3.59 -1.82
CA TRP A 22 -6.62 -4.82 -1.23
C TRP A 22 -7.09 -5.82 -2.29
N PHE A 23 -7.87 -5.35 -3.27
CA PHE A 23 -8.40 -6.21 -4.32
C PHE A 23 -7.28 -6.78 -5.20
N THR A 24 -6.37 -5.92 -5.63
CA THR A 24 -5.23 -6.31 -6.47
C THR A 24 -4.34 -7.28 -5.71
N HIS A 25 -4.06 -7.02 -4.43
CA HIS A 25 -3.25 -7.89 -3.60
C HIS A 25 -3.87 -9.28 -3.47
N LYS A 26 -5.16 -9.35 -3.13
CA LYS A 26 -5.87 -10.61 -2.93
C LYS A 26 -6.10 -11.42 -4.22
N TYR A 27 -6.55 -10.78 -5.29
CA TYR A 27 -7.04 -11.49 -6.48
C TYR A 27 -6.05 -11.51 -7.64
N ILE A 28 -5.13 -10.55 -7.70
CA ILE A 28 -4.16 -10.41 -8.80
C ILE A 28 -2.79 -10.89 -8.34
N MET A 29 -2.25 -10.33 -7.27
CA MET A 29 -0.91 -10.66 -6.74
C MET A 29 -0.89 -12.07 -6.13
N HIS A 30 -1.88 -12.43 -5.32
CA HIS A 30 -2.12 -13.81 -4.90
C HIS A 30 -2.87 -14.65 -5.95
N GLY A 31 -3.04 -14.13 -7.16
CA GLY A 31 -3.72 -14.78 -8.27
C GLY A 31 -2.76 -15.15 -9.39
N PHE A 32 -3.00 -14.60 -10.58
CA PHE A 32 -2.20 -14.89 -11.77
C PHE A 32 -0.82 -14.22 -11.76
N LEU A 33 -0.63 -13.13 -11.00
CA LEU A 33 0.67 -12.48 -10.81
C LEU A 33 1.44 -12.98 -9.59
N TRP A 34 1.08 -14.15 -9.04
CA TRP A 34 1.82 -14.78 -7.94
C TRP A 34 3.30 -14.98 -8.25
N ILE A 35 3.67 -15.20 -9.51
CA ILE A 35 5.07 -15.32 -9.93
C ILE A 35 5.90 -14.05 -9.62
N LEU A 36 5.27 -12.88 -9.56
CA LEU A 36 5.90 -11.61 -9.18
C LEU A 36 5.87 -11.37 -7.68
N HIS A 37 4.91 -11.97 -6.95
CA HIS A 37 4.71 -11.72 -5.53
C HIS A 37 5.30 -12.79 -4.61
N LYS A 38 5.56 -13.99 -5.15
CA LYS A 38 6.02 -15.16 -4.39
C LYS A 38 7.31 -14.91 -3.63
N ASP A 39 8.30 -14.28 -4.27
CA ASP A 39 9.63 -14.08 -3.66
C ASP A 39 9.58 -13.14 -2.45
N HIS A 40 8.63 -12.22 -2.44
CA HIS A 40 8.32 -11.35 -1.32
C HIS A 40 7.71 -12.11 -0.12
N HIS A 41 6.82 -13.09 -0.37
CA HIS A 41 6.26 -13.95 0.68
C HIS A 41 7.25 -14.98 1.24
N THR A 42 8.02 -15.62 0.36
CA THR A 42 8.91 -16.71 0.76
C THR A 42 10.27 -16.21 1.26
N ASN A 43 10.59 -14.93 1.06
CA ASN A 43 11.93 -14.37 1.26
C ASN A 43 13.02 -15.17 0.51
N GLU A 44 12.65 -15.86 -0.58
CA GLU A 44 13.58 -16.64 -1.42
C GLU A 44 14.67 -15.74 -2.04
N ASN A 45 14.32 -14.47 -2.27
CA ASN A 45 15.23 -13.46 -2.80
C ASN A 45 15.71 -12.54 -1.68
N LYS A 46 16.97 -12.73 -1.24
CA LYS A 46 17.66 -11.87 -0.28
C LYS A 46 18.31 -10.63 -0.92
N GLY A 47 18.16 -10.46 -2.24
CA GLY A 47 18.69 -9.31 -2.96
C GLY A 47 17.95 -8.02 -2.63
N PHE A 48 18.57 -6.88 -2.94
CA PHE A 48 17.94 -5.57 -2.77
C PHE A 48 16.70 -5.40 -3.66
N ILE A 49 16.64 -6.06 -4.81
CA ILE A 49 15.51 -6.01 -5.76
C ILE A 49 14.71 -7.30 -5.68
N GLN A 50 13.40 -7.18 -5.49
CA GLN A 50 12.44 -8.28 -5.53
C GLN A 50 11.60 -8.19 -6.80
N LYS A 51 11.12 -9.31 -7.34
CA LYS A 51 10.17 -9.30 -8.47
C LYS A 51 8.91 -8.50 -8.12
N ASN A 52 8.55 -8.51 -6.84
CA ASN A 52 7.46 -7.72 -6.28
C ASN A 52 7.61 -6.21 -6.54
N ASP A 53 8.84 -5.70 -6.70
CA ASP A 53 9.08 -4.29 -6.98
C ASP A 53 8.47 -3.84 -8.32
N THR A 54 8.17 -4.80 -9.22
CA THR A 54 7.42 -4.54 -10.45
C THR A 54 6.06 -3.90 -10.17
N PHE A 55 5.42 -4.22 -9.04
CA PHE A 55 4.14 -3.64 -8.67
C PHE A 55 4.25 -2.13 -8.39
N PHE A 56 5.39 -1.62 -7.92
CA PHE A 56 5.58 -0.16 -7.78
C PHE A 56 5.39 0.55 -9.11
N LEU A 57 5.96 0.00 -10.19
CA LEU A 57 5.79 0.58 -11.52
C LEU A 57 4.34 0.46 -11.99
N ILE A 58 3.72 -0.72 -11.84
CA ILE A 58 2.32 -0.96 -12.25
C ILE A 58 1.38 0.04 -11.57
N PHE A 59 1.54 0.29 -10.27
CA PHE A 59 0.68 1.23 -9.53
C PHE A 59 1.06 2.70 -9.71
N ALA A 60 2.33 3.02 -9.99
CA ALA A 60 2.76 4.39 -10.21
C ALA A 60 2.29 4.95 -11.57
N LEU A 61 2.19 4.10 -12.59
CA LEU A 61 1.85 4.52 -13.96
C LEU A 61 0.48 5.24 -14.04
N PRO A 62 -0.63 4.72 -13.48
CA PRO A 62 -1.92 5.43 -13.51
C PRO A 62 -1.86 6.80 -12.81
N GLY A 63 -1.24 6.87 -11.63
CA GLY A 63 -1.11 8.13 -10.89
C GLY A 63 -0.28 9.16 -11.65
N ALA A 64 0.87 8.74 -12.21
CA ALA A 64 1.72 9.59 -13.03
C ALA A 64 1.01 10.07 -14.29
N PHE A 65 0.34 9.16 -15.02
CA PHE A 65 -0.41 9.49 -16.23
C PHE A 65 -1.50 10.53 -15.95
N LEU A 66 -2.35 10.30 -14.94
CA LEU A 66 -3.44 11.21 -14.60
C LEU A 66 -2.92 12.56 -14.11
N THR A 67 -1.83 12.57 -13.34
CA THR A 67 -1.19 13.81 -12.87
C THR A 67 -0.62 14.61 -14.04
N ILE A 68 0.16 13.99 -14.92
CA ILE A 68 0.77 14.67 -16.08
C ILE A 68 -0.32 15.17 -17.03
N TRP A 69 -1.27 14.30 -17.39
CA TRP A 69 -2.36 14.64 -18.28
C TRP A 69 -3.23 15.76 -17.71
N GLY A 70 -3.62 15.66 -16.45
CA GLY A 70 -4.41 16.69 -15.78
C GLY A 70 -3.68 18.02 -15.70
N ALA A 71 -2.36 18.03 -15.46
CA ALA A 71 -1.55 19.24 -15.43
C ALA A 71 -1.53 19.94 -16.79
N LEU A 72 -1.36 19.18 -17.88
CA LEU A 72 -1.40 19.71 -19.25
C LEU A 72 -2.78 20.28 -19.62
N HIS A 73 -3.84 19.84 -18.95
CA HIS A 73 -5.22 20.28 -19.15
C HIS A 73 -5.71 21.15 -17.99
N THR A 74 -4.93 22.18 -17.63
CA THR A 74 -5.30 23.23 -16.64
C THR A 74 -5.56 22.71 -15.23
N PHE A 75 -4.81 21.69 -14.80
CA PHE A 75 -4.91 21.09 -13.46
C PHE A 75 -6.32 20.60 -13.13
N ASN A 76 -7.03 20.02 -14.10
CA ASN A 76 -8.42 19.54 -13.98
C ASN A 76 -8.58 18.40 -12.94
N LEU A 77 -9.78 17.85 -12.77
CA LEU A 77 -10.04 16.81 -11.75
C LEU A 77 -9.14 15.57 -11.87
N LEU A 78 -8.65 15.24 -13.07
CA LEU A 78 -7.72 14.12 -13.28
C LEU A 78 -6.37 14.38 -12.60
N PHE A 79 -5.92 15.64 -12.56
CA PHE A 79 -4.70 16.03 -11.85
C PHE A 79 -4.81 15.67 -10.35
N TRP A 80 -5.92 16.07 -9.72
CA TRP A 80 -6.15 15.84 -8.29
C TRP A 80 -6.38 14.35 -7.97
N ALA A 81 -7.06 13.61 -8.86
CA ALA A 81 -7.18 12.17 -8.73
C ALA A 81 -5.82 11.47 -8.85
N GLY A 82 -5.01 11.88 -9.84
CA GLY A 82 -3.65 11.39 -10.04
C GLY A 82 -2.77 11.63 -8.81
N LEU A 83 -2.84 12.83 -8.23
CA LEU A 83 -2.15 13.15 -6.97
C LEU A 83 -2.61 12.24 -5.82
N GLY A 84 -3.93 12.00 -5.69
CA GLY A 84 -4.45 11.10 -4.65
C GLY A 84 -3.87 9.69 -4.77
N ILE A 85 -3.80 9.15 -5.99
CA ILE A 85 -3.20 7.85 -6.30
C ILE A 85 -1.71 7.84 -5.97
N THR A 86 -0.97 8.87 -6.41
CA THR A 86 0.48 8.99 -6.17
C THR A 86 0.80 9.09 -4.68
N PHE A 87 0.04 9.88 -3.91
CA PHE A 87 0.23 10.00 -2.47
C PHE A 87 -0.11 8.72 -1.71
N TYR A 88 -1.13 7.98 -2.16
CA TYR A 88 -1.40 6.65 -1.61
C TYR A 88 -0.23 5.72 -1.91
N GLY A 89 0.28 5.70 -3.15
CA GLY A 89 1.46 4.90 -3.52
C GLY A 89 2.70 5.23 -2.68
N LEU A 90 2.95 6.52 -2.41
CA LEU A 90 4.02 6.95 -1.51
C LEU A 90 3.79 6.45 -0.09
N THR A 91 2.58 6.58 0.44
CA THR A 91 2.23 6.06 1.76
C THR A 91 2.41 4.55 1.82
N TYR A 92 2.00 3.85 0.76
CA TYR A 92 2.16 2.41 0.64
C TYR A 92 3.63 2.02 0.73
N PHE A 93 4.49 2.67 -0.05
CA PHE A 93 5.94 2.44 0.00
C PHE A 93 6.53 2.69 1.40
N LEU A 94 6.21 3.83 2.02
CA LEU A 94 6.73 4.18 3.35
C LEU A 94 6.27 3.19 4.42
N LEU A 95 5.03 2.74 4.39
CA LEU A 95 4.53 1.79 5.38
C LEU A 95 5.01 0.36 5.09
N HIS A 96 4.86 -0.11 3.86
CA HIS A 96 5.17 -1.47 3.46
C HIS A 96 6.68 -1.73 3.47
N GLU A 97 7.46 -1.02 2.65
CA GLU A 97 8.88 -1.30 2.44
C GLU A 97 9.75 -0.78 3.58
N VAL A 98 9.47 0.43 4.06
CA VAL A 98 10.31 1.09 5.05
C VAL A 98 9.92 0.67 6.47
N TYR A 99 8.65 0.80 6.83
CA TYR A 99 8.24 0.57 8.22
C TYR A 99 8.01 -0.91 8.56
N ILE A 100 7.34 -1.68 7.69
CA ILE A 100 7.01 -3.09 7.94
C ILE A 100 8.16 -4.02 7.56
N HIS A 101 8.55 -4.02 6.27
CA HIS A 101 9.58 -4.92 5.75
C HIS A 101 10.99 -4.47 6.08
N ARG A 102 11.19 -3.20 6.45
CA ARG A 102 12.49 -2.64 6.83
C ARG A 102 13.57 -2.86 5.77
N ARG A 103 13.18 -2.83 4.49
CA ARG A 103 14.14 -2.78 3.36
C ARG A 103 14.91 -1.46 3.36
N PHE A 104 14.33 -0.43 3.97
CA PHE A 104 15.01 0.78 4.39
C PHE A 104 14.74 1.03 5.89
N ASN A 105 15.75 1.49 6.65
CA ASN A 105 15.70 1.46 8.13
C ASN A 105 15.46 2.81 8.83
N TRP A 106 15.10 3.84 8.07
CA TRP A 106 14.87 5.21 8.50
C TRP A 106 13.49 5.52 9.15
N LEU A 107 12.49 4.64 9.06
CA LEU A 107 11.18 4.79 9.76
C LEU A 107 10.92 3.70 10.82
N LYS A 108 11.95 3.09 11.40
CA LYS A 108 11.80 1.90 12.26
C LYS A 108 11.14 2.13 13.63
N ASN A 109 11.16 3.36 14.15
CA ASN A 109 10.81 3.69 15.54
C ASN A 109 9.51 4.50 15.62
N ILE A 110 8.39 3.87 15.27
CA ILE A 110 7.05 4.45 15.50
C ILE A 110 6.38 3.63 16.60
N ASP A 111 6.12 4.27 17.74
CA ASP A 111 5.49 3.65 18.91
C ASP A 111 4.07 4.18 19.10
N HIS A 112 3.18 3.76 18.22
CA HIS A 112 1.76 4.11 18.29
C HIS A 112 0.91 2.88 17.95
N PRO A 113 -0.21 2.62 18.67
CA PRO A 113 -0.97 1.37 18.56
C PRO A 113 -1.41 1.04 17.13
N TYR A 114 -1.78 2.05 16.34
CA TYR A 114 -2.14 1.88 14.93
C TYR A 114 -1.00 1.27 14.10
N PHE A 115 0.21 1.83 14.21
CA PHE A 115 1.35 1.36 13.43
C PHE A 115 1.83 -0.01 13.89
N VAL A 116 1.75 -0.30 15.20
CA VAL A 116 2.06 -1.64 15.71
C VAL A 116 1.03 -2.67 15.23
N ALA A 117 -0.25 -2.31 15.21
CA ALA A 117 -1.31 -3.16 14.68
C ALA A 117 -1.16 -3.42 13.18
N LEU A 118 -0.87 -2.38 12.39
CA LEU A 118 -0.59 -2.46 10.96
C LEU A 118 0.55 -3.44 10.66
N ARG A 119 1.68 -3.29 11.36
CA ARG A 119 2.82 -4.21 11.24
C ARG A 119 2.45 -5.65 11.61
N LYS A 120 1.63 -5.83 12.65
CA LYS A 120 1.19 -7.15 13.11
C LYS A 120 0.25 -7.81 12.09
N ALA A 121 -0.73 -7.09 11.57
CA ALA A 121 -1.68 -7.59 10.58
C ALA A 121 -0.94 -8.05 9.31
N HIS A 122 -0.01 -7.23 8.81
CA HIS A 122 0.81 -7.55 7.64
C HIS A 122 1.76 -8.73 7.90
N ARG A 123 2.35 -8.82 9.10
CA ARG A 123 3.16 -9.98 9.47
C ARG A 123 2.34 -11.27 9.52
N VAL A 124 1.08 -11.22 9.95
CA VAL A 124 0.17 -12.38 9.91
C VAL A 124 -0.11 -12.78 8.47
N HIS A 125 -0.34 -11.82 7.58
CA HIS A 125 -0.48 -12.08 6.15
C HIS A 125 0.74 -12.81 5.56
N HIS A 126 1.94 -12.36 5.89
CA HIS A 126 3.20 -12.99 5.44
C HIS A 126 3.50 -14.38 6.02
N LYS A 127 2.76 -14.85 7.04
CA LYS A 127 2.89 -16.25 7.48
C LYS A 127 2.36 -17.23 6.43
N TYR A 128 1.49 -16.76 5.53
CA TYR A 128 0.99 -17.55 4.42
C TYR A 128 1.96 -17.44 3.25
N ILE A 129 2.86 -18.42 3.13
CA ILE A 129 3.90 -18.47 2.09
C ILE A 129 3.39 -19.02 0.75
N GLN A 130 2.17 -19.56 0.72
CA GLN A 130 1.55 -20.11 -0.47
C GLN A 130 0.59 -19.10 -1.09
N LYS A 131 0.27 -19.33 -2.36
CA LYS A 131 -0.68 -18.50 -3.13
C LYS A 131 -2.04 -18.35 -2.43
N THR A 132 -2.55 -19.42 -1.83
CA THR A 132 -3.85 -19.47 -1.13
C THR A 132 -3.85 -20.54 -0.03
N PRO A 133 -4.63 -20.41 1.06
CA PRO A 133 -5.34 -19.20 1.51
C PRO A 133 -4.42 -18.26 2.29
N GLY A 134 -4.75 -16.97 2.32
CA GLY A 134 -4.10 -15.95 3.15
C GLY A 134 -5.13 -15.03 3.79
N GLU A 135 -4.70 -14.24 4.77
CA GLU A 135 -5.53 -13.26 5.48
C GLU A 135 -4.86 -11.87 5.46
N ASN A 136 -5.63 -10.79 5.71
CA ASN A 136 -5.15 -9.41 5.83
C ASN A 136 -4.37 -8.85 4.62
N PHE A 137 -5.04 -8.72 3.47
CA PHE A 137 -4.45 -8.18 2.23
C PHE A 137 -4.39 -6.64 2.18
N GLY A 138 -5.04 -5.94 3.11
CA GLY A 138 -5.03 -4.47 3.18
C GLY A 138 -3.76 -3.95 3.86
N LEU A 139 -3.44 -2.69 3.61
CA LEU A 139 -2.31 -2.02 4.25
C LEU A 139 -2.79 -1.10 5.37
N LEU A 140 -3.62 -0.10 5.04
CA LEU A 140 -4.12 0.88 6.00
C LEU A 140 -5.28 0.32 6.82
N LEU A 141 -6.10 -0.53 6.20
CA LEU A 141 -7.25 -1.14 6.84
C LEU A 141 -6.95 -2.58 7.22
N PHE A 142 -7.11 -2.87 8.50
CA PHE A 142 -6.90 -4.19 9.09
C PHE A 142 -7.96 -4.48 10.16
N PRO A 143 -8.21 -5.77 10.50
CA PRO A 143 -9.17 -6.12 11.54
C PRO A 143 -8.88 -5.44 12.88
N LEU A 144 -9.93 -4.87 13.51
CA LEU A 144 -9.84 -4.09 14.75
C LEU A 144 -9.17 -4.85 15.92
N LYS A 145 -9.23 -6.18 15.92
CA LYS A 145 -8.55 -7.04 16.91
C LYS A 145 -7.06 -6.69 17.07
N TYR A 146 -6.36 -6.35 15.98
CA TYR A 146 -4.94 -6.02 16.03
C TYR A 146 -4.67 -4.68 16.73
N TYR A 147 -5.58 -3.70 16.59
CA TYR A 147 -5.48 -2.42 17.28
C TYR A 147 -5.71 -2.58 18.79
N VAL A 148 -6.74 -3.33 19.17
CA VAL A 148 -7.04 -3.63 20.58
C VAL A 148 -5.89 -4.35 21.25
N GLU A 149 -5.28 -5.33 20.57
CA GLU A 149 -4.09 -6.01 21.06
C GLU A 149 -2.90 -5.06 21.19
N ALA A 150 -2.61 -4.25 20.17
CA ALA A 150 -1.48 -3.31 20.18
C ALA A 150 -1.58 -2.28 21.31
N LYS A 151 -2.79 -1.77 21.59
CA LYS A 151 -3.03 -0.82 22.68
C LYS A 151 -2.77 -1.40 24.07
N LYS A 152 -2.84 -2.73 24.23
CA LYS A 152 -2.51 -3.40 25.50
C LYS A 152 -1.00 -3.59 25.69
N THR A 153 -0.25 -3.66 24.59
CA THR A 153 1.20 -3.90 24.61
C THR A 153 2.01 -2.61 24.74
N ILE A 154 1.52 -1.51 24.16
CA ILE A 154 2.14 -0.18 24.26
C ILE A 154 1.65 0.46 25.56
N LYS A 155 2.55 0.71 26.49
CA LYS A 155 2.29 1.39 27.76
C LYS A 155 2.50 2.88 27.64
#